data_AF-A0A314XXH5-F1
#
_entry.id   AF-A0A314XXH5-F1
#
_cell.length_a   1.000
_cell.length_b   1.000
_cell.length_c   1.000
_cell.angle_alpha   90.00
_cell.angle_beta   90.00
_cell.angle_gamma   90.00
#
_symmetry.space_group_name_H-M   'P 1'
#
loop_
_entity.id
_entity.type
_entity.pdbx_description
1 polymer ?
#
loop_
_entity_poly.entity_id
_entity_poly.type
_entity_poly.pdbx_seq_one_letter_code
_entity_poly.pdbx_strand_id
1 'polypeptide(L)'
;MGKGGVTHNMLDDIHNHWKRAEAVRIKCLGVPTLDMDNVCFHLEDKSGGKIVYQHINVLILYRGRNYDPKSRPVIPVMLWKPYTPIYPKLVKNVADGLTFEETKELRNRGLNSPPVMKLTRNGVYVNVVDRVREAFETEEVVRLDCTHVGTSDCKRIGVKLRDLVPCIPLLFKDEQIVLWRGKRDQEQDSKCRDRSEKFADA
;
A
#
# COMPACT_ATOMS: atom_id res chain seq x y z
N MET A 1 1.08 -13.70 -9.04
CA MET A 1 1.75 -12.38 -8.94
C MET A 1 2.69 -12.39 -7.75
N GLY A 2 3.97 -12.12 -7.98
CA GLY A 2 4.98 -12.07 -6.91
C GLY A 2 5.05 -10.71 -6.22
N LYS A 3 6.07 -10.54 -5.37
CA LYS A 3 6.34 -9.30 -4.60
C LYS A 3 6.52 -8.05 -5.46
N GLY A 4 6.77 -8.19 -6.77
CA GLY A 4 6.96 -7.09 -7.72
C GLY A 4 5.66 -6.36 -8.11
N GLY A 5 4.49 -6.88 -7.77
CA GLY A 5 3.22 -6.33 -8.25
C GLY A 5 2.97 -6.65 -9.72
N VAL A 6 2.25 -5.75 -10.41
CA VAL A 6 1.93 -5.88 -11.83
C VAL A 6 3.18 -5.52 -12.65
N THR A 7 3.80 -6.52 -13.29
CA THR A 7 5.00 -6.35 -14.10
C THR A 7 4.73 -6.61 -15.57
N HIS A 8 5.60 -6.09 -16.44
CA HIS A 8 5.52 -6.30 -17.89
C HIS A 8 5.51 -7.78 -18.27
N ASN A 9 6.37 -8.60 -17.64
CA ASN A 9 6.44 -10.05 -17.89
C ASN A 9 5.15 -10.75 -17.47
N MET A 10 4.56 -10.34 -16.33
CA MET A 10 3.27 -10.90 -15.89
C MET A 10 2.14 -10.57 -16.86
N LEU A 11 2.14 -9.38 -17.46
CA LEU A 11 1.14 -9.01 -18.46
C LEU A 11 1.29 -9.85 -19.73
N ASP A 12 2.52 -10.09 -20.21
CA ASP A 12 2.72 -10.99 -21.35
C ASP A 12 2.29 -12.44 -21.02
N ASP A 13 2.56 -12.93 -19.81
CA ASP A 13 2.08 -14.24 -19.35
C ASP A 13 0.55 -14.34 -19.38
N ILE A 14 -0.15 -13.29 -18.95
CA ILE A 14 -1.62 -13.20 -19.00
C ILE A 14 -2.11 -13.27 -20.45
N HIS A 15 -1.53 -12.44 -21.34
CA HIS A 15 -1.91 -12.43 -22.75
C HIS A 15 -1.60 -13.77 -23.45
N ASN A 16 -0.53 -14.46 -23.06
CA ASN A 16 -0.19 -15.79 -23.56
C ASN A 16 -1.20 -16.84 -23.06
N HIS A 17 -1.64 -16.75 -21.81
CA HIS A 17 -2.68 -17.62 -21.27
C HIS A 17 -4.03 -17.42 -21.99
N TRP A 18 -4.37 -16.18 -22.34
CA TRP A 18 -5.59 -15.84 -23.06
C TRP A 18 -5.72 -16.40 -24.47
N LYS A 19 -4.63 -16.93 -25.04
CA LYS A 19 -4.65 -17.68 -26.30
C LYS A 19 -5.31 -19.06 -26.15
N ARG A 20 -5.34 -19.61 -24.92
CA ARG A 20 -5.81 -20.97 -24.63
C ARG A 20 -7.05 -21.02 -23.75
N ALA A 21 -7.23 -20.03 -22.87
CA ALA A 21 -8.36 -19.96 -21.95
C ALA A 21 -8.85 -18.52 -21.79
N GLU A 22 -10.13 -18.31 -21.56
CA GLU A 22 -10.70 -16.95 -21.59
C GLU A 22 -10.49 -16.15 -20.29
N ALA A 23 -10.22 -16.85 -19.20
CA ALA A 23 -10.04 -16.26 -17.87
C ALA A 23 -8.74 -16.77 -17.23
N VAL A 24 -8.10 -15.90 -16.45
CA VAL A 24 -6.88 -16.20 -15.70
C VAL A 24 -7.16 -16.02 -14.22
N ARG A 25 -6.86 -17.05 -13.42
CA ARG A 25 -6.86 -16.96 -11.96
C ARG A 25 -5.49 -16.46 -11.49
N ILE A 26 -5.46 -15.29 -10.86
CA ILE A 26 -4.25 -14.65 -10.36
C ILE A 26 -4.28 -14.65 -8.84
N LYS A 27 -3.20 -15.15 -8.22
CA LYS A 27 -2.96 -15.05 -6.78
C LYS A 27 -1.95 -13.96 -6.49
N CYS A 28 -2.32 -12.99 -5.67
CA CYS A 28 -1.52 -11.86 -5.21
C CYS A 28 -0.81 -12.22 -3.90
N LEU A 29 0.46 -11.84 -3.79
CA LEU A 29 1.29 -12.08 -2.61
C LEU A 29 2.22 -10.87 -2.37
N GLY A 30 2.51 -10.62 -1.10
CA GLY A 30 3.36 -9.55 -0.62
C GLY A 30 2.65 -8.20 -0.53
N VAL A 31 3.46 -7.13 -0.62
CA VAL A 31 3.04 -5.72 -0.52
C VAL A 31 1.82 -5.34 -1.38
N PRO A 32 1.64 -5.86 -2.61
CA PRO A 32 0.46 -5.53 -3.42
C PRO A 32 -0.87 -5.89 -2.77
N THR A 33 -0.88 -6.82 -1.81
CA THR A 33 -2.12 -7.21 -1.10
C THR A 33 -2.61 -6.16 -0.09
N LEU A 34 -1.81 -5.13 0.22
CA LEU A 34 -2.25 -3.98 1.01
C LEU A 34 -3.26 -3.11 0.26
N ASP A 35 -3.21 -3.12 -1.07
CA ASP A 35 -3.95 -2.21 -1.94
C ASP A 35 -4.41 -2.97 -3.18
N MET A 36 -5.40 -3.83 -2.96
CA MET A 36 -5.95 -4.68 -4.01
C MET A 36 -6.70 -3.86 -5.05
N ASP A 37 -7.27 -2.71 -4.69
CA ASP A 37 -8.00 -1.85 -5.62
C ASP A 37 -7.07 -1.23 -6.66
N ASN A 38 -5.91 -0.73 -6.23
CA ASN A 38 -4.91 -0.22 -7.17
C ASN A 38 -4.32 -1.34 -8.05
N VAL A 39 -4.15 -2.55 -7.51
CA VAL A 39 -3.75 -3.72 -8.31
C VAL A 39 -4.81 -4.04 -9.37
N CYS A 40 -6.09 -4.05 -8.97
CA CYS A 40 -7.20 -4.30 -9.88
C CYS A 40 -7.26 -3.26 -10.99
N PHE A 41 -7.17 -1.97 -10.63
CA PHE A 41 -7.11 -0.87 -11.58
C PHE A 41 -5.98 -1.04 -12.60
N HIS A 42 -4.75 -1.30 -12.14
CA HIS A 42 -3.62 -1.49 -13.06
C HIS A 42 -3.73 -2.75 -13.92
N LEU A 43 -4.30 -3.83 -13.39
CA LEU A 43 -4.54 -5.03 -14.19
C LEU A 43 -5.55 -4.74 -15.30
N GLU A 44 -6.67 -4.09 -15.02
CA GLU A 44 -7.65 -3.75 -16.04
C GLU A 44 -7.10 -2.75 -17.06
N ASP A 45 -6.44 -1.68 -16.61
CA ASP A 45 -5.87 -0.63 -17.46
C ASP A 45 -4.78 -1.18 -18.39
N LYS A 46 -3.85 -2.00 -17.86
CA LYS A 46 -2.68 -2.45 -18.63
C LYS A 46 -2.95 -3.69 -19.48
N SER A 47 -3.83 -4.59 -19.03
CA SER A 47 -4.16 -5.80 -19.80
C SER A 47 -5.35 -5.61 -20.73
N GLY A 48 -6.19 -4.59 -20.51
CA GLY A 48 -7.48 -4.42 -21.20
C GLY A 48 -8.54 -5.45 -20.81
N GLY A 49 -8.24 -6.35 -19.87
CA GLY A 49 -9.19 -7.32 -19.32
C GLY A 49 -10.12 -6.70 -18.27
N LYS A 50 -11.09 -7.49 -17.82
CA LYS A 50 -12.03 -7.13 -16.76
C LYS A 50 -11.99 -8.13 -15.63
N ILE A 51 -11.97 -7.63 -14.39
CA ILE A 51 -11.99 -8.49 -13.20
C ILE A 51 -13.43 -8.88 -12.94
N VAL A 52 -13.70 -10.18 -13.00
CA VAL A 52 -15.06 -10.74 -12.82
C VAL A 52 -15.27 -11.29 -11.41
N TYR A 53 -14.18 -11.52 -10.68
CA TYR A 53 -14.22 -12.01 -9.31
C TYR A 53 -12.97 -11.57 -8.55
N GLN A 54 -13.17 -11.13 -7.31
CA GLN A 54 -12.11 -10.77 -6.39
C GLN A 54 -12.47 -11.26 -5.00
N HIS A 55 -11.54 -11.98 -4.36
CA HIS A 55 -11.68 -12.40 -2.97
C HIS A 55 -10.32 -12.46 -2.28
N ILE A 56 -10.15 -11.65 -1.23
CA ILE A 56 -8.91 -11.50 -0.44
C ILE A 56 -7.72 -11.19 -1.35
N ASN A 57 -6.94 -12.20 -1.73
CA ASN A 57 -5.74 -12.07 -2.55
C ASN A 57 -5.84 -12.85 -3.86
N VAL A 58 -7.02 -13.37 -4.20
CA VAL A 58 -7.27 -14.10 -5.45
C VAL A 58 -8.20 -13.27 -6.32
N LEU A 59 -7.86 -13.14 -7.60
CA LEU A 59 -8.67 -12.45 -8.59
C LEU A 59 -8.78 -13.27 -9.87
N ILE A 60 -9.91 -13.15 -10.55
CA ILE A 60 -10.16 -13.76 -11.85
C ILE A 60 -10.29 -12.64 -12.88
N LEU A 61 -9.35 -12.62 -13.82
CA LEU A 61 -9.26 -11.64 -14.88
C LEU A 61 -9.74 -12.27 -16.19
N TYR A 62 -10.79 -11.70 -16.76
CA TYR A 62 -11.41 -12.14 -18.02
C TYR A 62 -10.95 -11.24 -19.17
N ARG A 63 -10.59 -11.84 -20.31
CA ARG A 63 -10.06 -11.11 -21.48
C ARG A 63 -11.10 -10.27 -22.23
N GLY A 64 -12.39 -10.56 -22.04
CA GLY A 64 -13.49 -10.02 -22.85
C GLY A 64 -13.94 -10.96 -23.98
N ARG A 65 -15.18 -10.78 -24.47
CA ARG A 65 -15.77 -11.64 -25.52
C ARG A 65 -15.07 -11.48 -26.88
N ASN A 66 -14.60 -10.28 -27.18
CA ASN A 66 -14.01 -9.90 -28.47
C ASN A 66 -12.50 -9.62 -28.34
N TYR A 67 -11.79 -10.43 -27.55
CA TYR A 67 -10.35 -10.26 -27.41
C TYR A 67 -9.63 -10.64 -28.70
N ASP A 68 -9.03 -9.65 -29.38
CA ASP A 68 -8.12 -9.87 -30.51
C ASP A 68 -6.66 -9.84 -30.04
N PRO A 69 -5.92 -10.96 -30.15
CA PRO A 69 -4.49 -11.00 -29.84
C PRO A 69 -3.64 -9.98 -30.61
N LYS A 70 -4.10 -9.52 -31.79
CA LYS A 70 -3.37 -8.58 -32.64
C LYS A 70 -3.53 -7.13 -32.19
N SER A 71 -4.64 -6.77 -31.56
CA SER A 71 -4.89 -5.43 -31.02
C SER A 71 -4.30 -5.23 -29.62
N ARG A 72 -3.54 -6.22 -29.11
CA ARG A 72 -2.97 -6.14 -27.77
C ARG A 72 -1.87 -5.07 -27.70
N PRO A 73 -1.75 -4.32 -26.59
CA PRO A 73 -0.60 -3.48 -26.36
C PRO A 73 0.69 -4.31 -26.37
N VAL A 74 1.68 -3.90 -27.16
CA VAL A 74 2.99 -4.57 -27.21
C VAL A 74 3.80 -4.09 -26.02
N ILE A 75 3.86 -4.93 -24.99
CA ILE A 75 4.58 -4.66 -23.77
C ILE A 75 5.96 -5.35 -23.86
N PRO A 76 7.07 -4.60 -23.85
CA PRO A 76 8.39 -5.21 -23.94
C PRO A 76 8.66 -6.06 -22.69
N VAL A 77 9.01 -7.33 -22.91
CA VAL A 77 9.42 -8.23 -21.84
C VAL A 77 10.73 -7.72 -21.26
N MET A 78 10.75 -7.56 -19.94
CA MET A 78 11.94 -7.16 -19.20
C MET A 78 12.82 -8.39 -18.99
N LEU A 79 13.88 -8.50 -19.78
CA LEU A 79 14.92 -9.53 -19.64
C LEU A 79 15.89 -9.24 -18.49
N TRP A 80 15.92 -7.99 -18.01
CA TRP A 80 16.71 -7.55 -16.86
C TRP A 80 15.82 -6.90 -15.81
N LYS A 81 16.26 -6.93 -14.56
CA LYS A 81 15.65 -6.12 -13.50
C LYS A 81 16.27 -4.72 -13.57
N PRO A 82 15.49 -3.64 -13.77
CA PRO A 82 16.03 -2.29 -13.70
C PRO A 82 16.66 -2.07 -12.33
N TYR A 83 17.74 -1.27 -12.30
CA TYR A 83 18.36 -0.88 -11.03
C TYR A 83 17.31 -0.21 -10.15
N THR A 84 17.31 -0.56 -8.86
CA THR A 84 16.40 0.06 -7.90
C THR A 84 16.70 1.56 -7.86
N PRO A 85 15.71 2.43 -8.11
CA PRO A 85 15.94 3.86 -8.01
C PRO A 85 16.41 4.21 -6.60
N ILE A 86 17.31 5.18 -6.51
CA ILE A 86 17.85 5.64 -5.23
C ILE A 86 16.79 6.52 -4.58
N TYR A 87 16.09 5.96 -3.59
CA TYR A 87 15.11 6.72 -2.82
C TYR A 87 15.80 7.52 -1.70
N PRO A 88 15.30 8.74 -1.39
CA PRO A 88 15.72 9.44 -0.19
C PRO A 88 15.40 8.61 1.06
N LYS A 89 16.03 8.95 2.20
CA LYS A 89 15.80 8.25 3.47
C LYS A 89 14.30 8.27 3.81
N LEU A 90 13.73 7.07 3.96
CA LEU A 90 12.30 6.89 4.22
C LEU A 90 11.85 7.47 5.56
N VAL A 91 12.75 7.40 6.56
CA VAL A 91 12.54 7.95 7.90
C VAL A 91 13.48 9.12 8.09
N LYS A 92 12.92 10.28 8.43
CA LYS A 92 13.67 11.47 8.82
C LYS A 92 14.10 11.37 10.28
N ASN A 93 15.22 12.02 10.63
CA ASN A 93 15.70 12.07 12.02
C ASN A 93 14.70 12.77 12.95
N VAL A 94 14.05 13.83 12.44
CA VAL A 94 12.95 14.55 13.07
C VAL A 94 11.75 14.42 12.14
N ALA A 95 10.61 14.00 12.67
CA ALA A 95 9.38 13.93 11.88
C ALA A 95 8.83 15.33 11.62
N ASP A 96 8.16 15.53 10.49
CA ASP A 96 7.66 16.85 10.10
C ASP A 96 6.64 17.35 11.16
N GLY A 97 6.85 18.57 11.66
CA GLY A 97 5.97 19.18 12.67
C GLY A 97 6.24 18.80 14.14
N LEU A 98 7.32 18.06 14.41
CA LEU A 98 7.78 17.67 15.75
C LEU A 98 9.18 18.20 16.04
N THR A 99 9.51 18.33 17.32
CA THR A 99 10.89 18.52 17.80
C THR A 99 11.63 17.18 17.84
N PHE A 100 12.96 17.24 18.02
CA PHE A 100 13.78 16.03 18.15
C PHE A 100 13.41 15.19 19.39
N GLU A 101 13.11 15.85 20.51
CA GLU A 101 12.77 15.19 21.77
C GLU A 101 11.43 14.47 21.67
N GLU A 102 10.39 15.14 21.16
CA GLU A 102 9.08 14.52 20.94
C GLU A 102 9.18 13.34 19.97
N THR A 103 9.94 13.46 18.88
CA THR A 103 10.15 12.35 17.93
C THR A 103 10.81 11.15 18.63
N LYS A 104 11.79 11.39 19.50
CA LYS A 104 12.47 10.34 20.27
C LYS A 104 11.51 9.68 21.27
N GLU A 105 10.68 10.46 21.94
CA GLU A 105 9.66 9.97 22.85
C GLU A 105 8.65 9.07 22.13
N LEU A 106 8.10 9.52 20.98
CA LEU A 106 7.15 8.72 20.18
C LEU A 106 7.77 7.42 19.68
N ARG A 107 9.05 7.42 19.27
CA ARG A 107 9.76 6.19 18.90
C ARG A 107 9.86 5.23 20.08
N ASN A 108 10.21 5.71 21.27
CA ASN A 108 10.33 4.88 22.47
C ASN A 108 8.97 4.33 22.90
N ARG A 109 7.93 5.17 22.90
CA ARG A 109 6.55 4.75 23.20
C ARG A 109 6.06 3.70 22.22
N GLY A 110 6.28 3.91 20.92
CA GLY A 110 5.90 2.94 19.89
C GLY A 110 6.65 1.61 19.98
N LEU A 111 7.94 1.62 20.36
CA LEU A 111 8.69 0.37 20.58
C LEU A 111 8.19 -0.41 21.80
N ASN A 112 7.77 0.29 22.86
CA ASN A 112 7.29 -0.31 24.09
C ASN A 112 5.80 -0.67 24.07
N SER A 113 5.03 -0.17 23.09
CA SER A 113 3.61 -0.51 22.95
C SER A 113 3.43 -1.93 22.41
N PRO A 114 2.31 -2.61 22.71
CA PRO A 114 1.99 -3.90 22.09
C PRO A 114 1.84 -3.74 20.56
N PRO A 115 2.20 -4.76 19.76
CA PRO A 115 2.04 -4.66 18.32
C PRO A 115 0.55 -4.78 17.98
N VAL A 116 0.05 -3.85 17.15
CA VAL A 116 -1.34 -3.88 16.64
C VAL A 116 -1.62 -5.20 15.93
N MET A 117 -0.66 -5.66 15.13
CA MET A 117 -0.72 -6.98 14.53
C MET A 117 0.66 -7.49 14.15
N LYS A 118 0.71 -8.82 13.96
CA LYS A 118 1.87 -9.52 13.44
C LYS A 118 1.65 -9.92 11.99
N LEU A 119 2.56 -9.49 11.13
CA LEU A 119 2.55 -9.84 9.71
C LEU A 119 3.17 -11.22 9.52
N THR A 120 2.45 -12.06 8.77
CA THR A 120 2.79 -13.46 8.53
C THR A 120 3.60 -13.67 7.25
N ARG A 121 4.41 -14.74 7.21
CA ARG A 121 5.23 -15.12 6.04
C ARG A 121 4.40 -15.49 4.79
N ASN A 122 3.09 -15.70 4.94
CA ASN A 122 2.18 -16.00 3.83
C ASN A 122 2.09 -14.84 2.81
N GLY A 123 2.51 -13.62 3.18
CA GLY A 123 2.49 -12.45 2.31
C GLY A 123 1.08 -11.96 1.99
N VAL A 124 0.10 -12.18 2.86
CA VAL A 124 -1.27 -11.66 2.68
C VAL A 124 -1.52 -10.59 3.73
N TYR A 125 -1.65 -9.34 3.28
CA TYR A 125 -1.69 -8.14 4.13
C TYR A 125 -2.98 -7.33 3.97
N VAL A 126 -4.06 -7.94 3.48
CA VAL A 126 -5.33 -7.25 3.14
C VAL A 126 -5.89 -6.45 4.32
N ASN A 127 -5.83 -7.00 5.54
CA ASN A 127 -6.46 -6.37 6.71
C ASN A 127 -5.54 -5.37 7.43
N VAL A 128 -4.29 -5.17 6.97
CA VAL A 128 -3.32 -4.34 7.71
C VAL A 128 -3.75 -2.88 7.72
N VAL A 129 -4.24 -2.37 6.59
CA VAL A 129 -4.68 -0.97 6.45
C VAL A 129 -5.82 -0.67 7.43
N ASP A 130 -6.85 -1.52 7.45
CA ASP A 130 -8.01 -1.30 8.32
C ASP A 130 -7.64 -1.41 9.79
N ARG A 131 -6.79 -2.36 10.17
CA ARG A 131 -6.30 -2.51 11.55
C ARG A 131 -5.48 -1.31 12.01
N VAL A 132 -4.66 -0.75 11.12
CA VAL A 132 -3.88 0.45 11.40
C VAL A 132 -4.81 1.67 11.54
N ARG A 133 -5.83 1.81 10.68
CA ARG A 133 -6.82 2.89 10.78
C ARG A 133 -7.60 2.82 12.11
N GLU A 134 -8.09 1.64 12.46
CA GLU A 134 -8.81 1.38 13.71
C GLU A 134 -7.94 1.70 14.93
N ALA A 135 -6.69 1.22 14.96
CA ALA A 135 -5.76 1.51 16.05
C ALA A 135 -5.46 3.01 16.19
N PHE A 136 -5.48 3.74 15.07
CA PHE A 136 -5.23 5.18 15.04
C PHE A 136 -6.40 6.04 15.57
N GLU A 137 -7.56 5.46 15.85
CA GLU A 137 -8.65 6.16 16.53
C GLU A 137 -8.35 6.39 18.02
N THR A 138 -7.68 5.41 18.65
CA THR A 138 -7.38 5.40 20.09
C THR A 138 -5.92 5.73 20.38
N GLU A 139 -4.99 5.23 19.58
CA GLU A 139 -3.55 5.43 19.74
C GLU A 139 -3.01 6.46 18.72
N GLU A 140 -2.05 7.29 19.14
CA GLU A 140 -1.36 8.21 18.22
C GLU A 140 -0.18 7.55 17.49
N VAL A 141 0.39 6.51 18.10
CA VAL A 141 1.54 5.76 17.59
C VAL A 141 1.21 4.29 17.66
N VAL A 142 1.42 3.60 16.55
CA VAL A 142 1.14 2.17 16.41
C VAL A 142 2.39 1.42 16.01
N ARG A 143 2.50 0.18 16.49
CA ARG A 143 3.58 -0.75 16.14
C ARG A 143 3.05 -1.93 15.34
N LEU A 144 3.76 -2.30 14.27
CA LEU A 144 3.52 -3.52 13.50
C LEU A 144 4.72 -4.46 13.65
N ASP A 145 4.45 -5.71 14.04
CA ASP A 145 5.45 -6.77 14.07
C ASP A 145 5.60 -7.37 12.67
N CYS A 146 6.76 -7.19 12.06
CA CYS A 146 7.08 -7.66 10.71
C CYS A 146 8.18 -8.73 10.69
N THR A 147 8.45 -9.41 11.82
CA THR A 147 9.54 -10.41 11.98
C THR A 147 9.63 -11.43 10.84
N HIS A 148 8.50 -11.79 10.21
CA HIS A 148 8.43 -12.84 9.19
C HIS A 148 8.30 -12.33 7.75
N VAL A 149 8.38 -11.02 7.55
CA VAL A 149 8.12 -10.35 6.27
C VAL A 149 9.41 -10.14 5.46
N GLY A 150 10.50 -9.82 6.16
CA GLY A 150 11.81 -9.51 5.59
C GLY A 150 12.00 -8.00 5.34
N THR A 151 13.18 -7.51 5.69
CA THR A 151 13.59 -6.09 5.66
C THR A 151 13.14 -5.27 4.45
N SER A 152 13.21 -5.81 3.23
CA SER A 152 12.86 -5.09 1.99
C SER A 152 11.36 -4.87 1.86
N ASP A 153 10.55 -5.85 2.23
CA ASP A 153 9.10 -5.74 2.21
C ASP A 153 8.61 -4.88 3.38
N CYS A 154 9.23 -4.95 4.56
CA CYS A 154 8.91 -4.09 5.70
C CYS A 154 8.95 -2.59 5.33
N LYS A 155 10.01 -2.16 4.64
CA LYS A 155 10.13 -0.77 4.16
C LYS A 155 9.03 -0.42 3.15
N ARG A 156 8.76 -1.30 2.19
CA ARG A 156 7.73 -1.09 1.16
C ARG A 156 6.31 -1.03 1.76
N ILE A 157 6.04 -1.84 2.77
CA ILE A 157 4.79 -1.81 3.54
C ILE A 157 4.64 -0.46 4.22
N GLY A 158 5.67 0.03 4.92
CA GLY A 158 5.62 1.34 5.56
C GLY A 158 5.43 2.51 4.58
N VAL A 159 6.07 2.45 3.40
CA VAL A 159 5.80 3.43 2.31
C VAL A 159 4.34 3.38 1.90
N LYS A 160 3.82 2.19 1.60
CA LYS A 160 2.43 2.02 1.14
C LYS A 160 1.42 2.42 2.20
N LEU A 161 1.68 2.13 3.47
CA LEU A 161 0.82 2.52 4.58
C LEU A 161 0.72 4.04 4.71
N ARG A 162 1.80 4.79 4.48
CA ARG A 162 1.75 6.26 4.43
C ARG A 162 0.83 6.78 3.32
N ASP A 163 0.77 6.09 2.18
CA ASP A 163 -0.06 6.52 1.06
C ASP A 163 -1.55 6.15 1.27
N LEU A 164 -1.83 5.04 1.97
CA LEU A 164 -3.18 4.51 2.20
C LEU A 164 -3.82 5.00 3.52
N VAL A 165 -2.99 5.33 4.50
CA VAL A 165 -3.37 5.84 5.81
C VAL A 165 -2.52 7.09 6.05
N PRO A 166 -3.11 8.25 6.38
CA PRO A 166 -2.36 9.46 6.65
C PRO A 166 -1.51 9.28 7.91
N CYS A 167 -0.32 8.72 7.76
CA CYS A 167 0.58 8.35 8.84
C CYS A 167 2.04 8.50 8.38
N ILE A 168 2.93 8.73 9.34
CA ILE A 168 4.34 9.00 9.13
C ILE A 168 5.14 7.85 9.75
N PRO A 169 5.93 7.10 8.96
CA PRO A 169 6.83 6.10 9.50
C PRO A 169 7.94 6.74 10.34
N LEU A 170 8.00 6.40 11.63
CA LEU A 170 8.98 6.95 12.57
C LEU A 170 10.24 6.10 12.72
N LEU A 171 10.11 4.77 12.51
CA LEU A 171 11.21 3.82 12.71
C LEU A 171 10.95 2.51 11.96
N PHE A 172 12.02 1.98 11.36
CA PHE A 172 12.11 0.59 10.91
C PHE A 172 13.32 -0.05 11.62
N LYS A 173 13.09 -0.87 12.63
CA LYS A 173 14.16 -1.48 13.44
C LYS A 173 13.77 -2.89 13.86
N ASP A 174 14.70 -3.84 13.78
CA ASP A 174 14.51 -5.22 14.26
C ASP A 174 13.22 -5.88 13.73
N GLU A 175 12.94 -5.68 12.43
CA GLU A 175 11.69 -6.13 11.78
C GLU A 175 10.40 -5.58 12.44
N GLN A 176 10.48 -4.43 13.11
CA GLN A 176 9.33 -3.67 13.62
C GLN A 176 9.15 -2.39 12.82
N ILE A 177 7.89 -2.00 12.62
CA ILE A 177 7.53 -0.71 12.03
C ILE A 177 6.78 0.09 13.09
N VAL A 178 7.24 1.31 13.34
CA VAL A 178 6.53 2.28 14.18
C VAL A 178 5.98 3.38 13.30
N LEU A 179 4.66 3.59 13.35
CA LEU A 179 3.94 4.58 12.56
C LEU A 179 3.29 5.59 13.51
N TRP A 180 3.32 6.86 13.13
CA TRP A 180 2.65 7.94 13.85
C TRP A 180 1.56 8.54 12.99
N ARG A 181 0.39 8.80 13.57
CA ARG A 181 -0.76 9.33 12.83
C ARG A 181 -0.58 10.77 12.34
N GLY A 182 0.37 11.52 12.91
CA GLY A 182 0.44 12.97 12.73
C GLY A 182 -0.32 13.72 13.83
N LYS A 183 -0.13 15.04 13.89
CA LYS A 183 -0.91 15.91 14.78
C LYS A 183 -2.37 15.92 14.30
N ARG A 184 -3.33 15.89 15.23
CA ARG A 184 -4.72 16.25 14.89
C ARG A 184 -4.70 17.75 14.72
N ASP A 185 -4.80 18.23 13.50
CA ASP A 185 -4.98 19.66 13.31
C ASP A 185 -6.30 20.06 13.98
N GLN A 186 -6.26 21.01 14.93
CA GLN A 186 -7.42 21.77 15.35
C GLN A 186 -7.92 22.72 14.23
N GLU A 187 -7.40 22.60 13.00
CA GLU A 187 -7.68 23.50 11.87
C GLU A 187 -8.91 23.13 11.03
N GLN A 188 -9.69 22.11 11.43
CA GLN A 188 -11.01 21.89 10.83
C GLN A 188 -12.11 22.78 11.45
N ASP A 189 -11.91 23.32 12.66
CA ASP A 189 -12.90 24.21 13.30
C ASP A 189 -12.80 25.68 12.83
N SER A 190 -11.64 26.13 12.35
CA SER A 190 -11.48 27.50 11.84
C SER A 190 -12.06 27.68 10.43
N LYS A 191 -12.01 26.64 9.57
CA LYS A 191 -12.62 26.68 8.24
C LYS A 191 -14.15 26.61 8.25
N CYS A 192 -14.76 26.20 9.36
CA CYS A 192 -16.21 26.14 9.50
C CYS A 192 -16.80 27.49 9.96
N ARG A 193 -16.07 28.27 10.79
CA ARG A 193 -16.50 29.62 11.20
C ARG A 193 -16.43 30.66 10.08
N ASP A 194 -15.41 30.59 9.23
CA ASP A 194 -15.23 31.50 8.09
C ASP A 194 -16.28 31.33 6.98
N ARG A 195 -16.97 30.17 6.93
CA ARG A 195 -18.08 29.95 5.99
C ARG A 195 -19.41 30.44 6.53
N SER A 196 -19.63 30.40 7.85
CA SER A 196 -20.88 30.90 8.44
C SER A 196 -20.98 32.43 8.43
N GLU A 197 -19.86 33.16 8.46
CA GLU A 197 -19.88 34.64 8.42
C GLU A 197 -20.12 35.19 7.00
N LYS A 198 -19.80 34.44 5.95
CA LYS A 198 -20.01 34.88 4.55
C LYS A 198 -21.43 34.68 4.02
N PHE A 199 -22.30 33.98 4.75
CA PHE A 199 -23.70 33.77 4.38
C PHE A 199 -24.69 34.60 5.22
N ALA A 200 -24.20 35.41 6.17
CA ALA A 200 -25.04 36.29 6.99
C ALA A 200 -25.15 37.73 6.46
N ASP A 201 -24.33 38.11 5.46
CA ASP A 201 -24.28 39.46 4.88
C ASP A 201 -24.67 39.50 3.37
N ALA A 202 -25.58 38.61 2.93
CA ALA A 202 -26.13 38.63 1.58
C ALA A 202 -27.67 38.61 1.58
#